data_AF-A0A9Q8Y0F9-F1
#
_entry.id   AF-A0A9Q8Y0F9-F1
#
_cell.length_a   1.000
_cell.length_b   1.000
_cell.length_c   1.000
_cell.angle_alpha   90.00
_cell.angle_beta   90.00
_cell.angle_gamma   90.00
#
_symmetry.space_group_name_H-M   'P 1'
#
loop_
_entity.id
_entity.type
_entity.pdbx_description
1 polymer ?
#
loop_
_entity_poly.entity_id
_entity_poly.type
_entity_poly.pdbx_seq_one_letter_code
_entity_poly.pdbx_strand_id
1 'polypeptide(L)'
;MTDEVVNSVVNGSYYYAIHVDSEAISPLNMERFLEPEVEGAPVDTVLQGFLEGLKGDGNPRSHIDSDIGDFDFERMSQGAPGRIFTMAGQQFRYLENQGNGNHMIIRNQTIGAPILGVNRNAAVNDWYNNEFLPSDPVLREQWEAYVAPVASSFPATNLSWADTDRALNGVITNLEDFPIPYGDRTVVVPEGERRAFNLSVADVNHLTRTGRFFGMLDRGSNTAWWLRTPSTAVLSFWNVAAIGTWVSSPSNGGSIGVRPALIIHQ
;
A
#
# COMPACT_ATOMS: atom_id res chain seq x y z
N MET A 1 -4.54 -77.95 24.50
CA MET A 1 -4.79 -77.96 25.96
C MET A 1 -3.42 -78.07 26.61
N THR A 2 -2.96 -77.12 27.42
CA THR A 2 -3.53 -75.84 27.92
C THR A 2 -2.44 -74.74 27.75
N ASP A 3 -2.48 -73.49 28.23
CA ASP A 3 -3.34 -72.65 29.10
C ASP A 3 -3.49 -71.25 28.43
N GLU A 4 -4.66 -70.60 28.41
CA GLU A 4 -5.17 -69.59 29.37
C GLU A 4 -4.43 -68.22 29.36
N VAL A 5 -5.01 -67.23 28.66
CA VAL A 5 -4.78 -65.80 28.91
C VAL A 5 -6.12 -65.08 29.01
N VAL A 6 -6.59 -64.96 30.25
CA VAL A 6 -7.72 -64.19 30.74
C VAL A 6 -7.21 -63.60 32.07
N ASN A 7 -7.25 -62.31 32.41
CA ASN A 7 -7.95 -61.15 31.87
C ASN A 7 -7.17 -59.87 32.28
N SER A 8 -7.38 -58.75 31.59
CA SER A 8 -7.89 -57.50 32.22
C SER A 8 -7.89 -56.30 31.25
N VAL A 9 -8.86 -56.26 30.35
CA VAL A 9 -9.42 -54.98 29.95
C VAL A 9 -10.62 -54.74 30.88
N VAL A 10 -10.54 -53.70 31.71
CA VAL A 10 -11.60 -53.38 32.67
C VAL A 10 -12.88 -53.02 31.89
N ASN A 11 -14.03 -53.53 32.35
CA ASN A 11 -15.31 -53.24 31.71
C ASN A 11 -15.61 -51.73 31.82
N GLY A 12 -15.75 -51.04 30.69
CA GLY A 12 -15.80 -49.58 30.60
C GLY A 12 -14.54 -48.91 30.01
N SER A 13 -13.48 -49.67 29.70
CA SER A 13 -12.30 -49.15 28.99
C SER A 13 -12.55 -49.07 27.49
N TYR A 14 -12.56 -47.85 26.93
CA TYR A 14 -12.62 -47.62 25.49
C TYR A 14 -11.25 -47.21 24.97
N TYR A 15 -10.74 -47.94 23.97
CA TYR A 15 -9.57 -47.51 23.21
C TYR A 15 -10.06 -46.64 22.05
N TYR A 16 -9.74 -45.34 22.07
CA TYR A 16 -9.96 -44.46 20.94
C TYR A 16 -8.60 -44.01 20.40
N ALA A 17 -8.38 -44.21 19.11
CA ALA A 17 -7.22 -43.68 18.39
C ALA A 17 -7.75 -42.65 17.40
N ILE A 18 -7.48 -41.36 17.65
CA ILE A 18 -7.74 -40.33 16.66
C ILE A 18 -6.57 -40.36 15.68
N HIS A 19 -6.81 -40.84 14.47
CA HIS A 19 -5.88 -40.61 13.37
C HIS A 19 -6.12 -39.18 12.89
N VAL A 20 -5.12 -38.31 13.08
CA VAL A 20 -5.16 -36.93 12.57
C VAL A 20 -4.23 -36.88 11.37
N ASP A 21 -4.81 -36.92 10.18
CA ASP A 21 -4.08 -36.54 8.96
C ASP A 21 -3.92 -35.03 8.93
N SER A 22 -2.68 -34.57 8.81
CA SER A 22 -2.34 -33.16 8.70
C SER A 22 -1.96 -32.82 7.26
N GLU A 23 -2.92 -32.37 6.45
CA GLU A 23 -2.64 -31.82 5.13
C GLU A 23 -2.26 -30.33 5.20
N ALA A 24 -1.34 -29.91 4.33
CA ALA A 24 -0.96 -28.51 4.18
C ALA A 24 -1.97 -27.77 3.29
N ILE A 25 -2.78 -26.92 3.91
CA ILE A 25 -3.73 -26.05 3.21
C ILE A 25 -2.97 -24.86 2.60
N SER A 26 -3.16 -24.61 1.31
CA SER A 26 -2.58 -23.48 0.57
C SER A 26 -3.61 -22.80 -0.33
N PRO A 27 -3.35 -21.56 -0.81
CA PRO A 27 -4.22 -20.90 -1.79
C PRO A 27 -4.53 -21.71 -3.05
N LEU A 28 -3.61 -22.59 -3.47
CA LEU A 28 -3.69 -23.34 -4.73
C LEU A 28 -4.49 -24.65 -4.63
N ASN A 29 -4.79 -25.14 -3.42
CA ASN A 29 -5.51 -26.39 -3.20
C ASN A 29 -6.71 -26.23 -2.23
N MET A 30 -7.11 -24.99 -1.92
CA MET A 30 -8.16 -24.73 -0.92
C MET A 30 -9.56 -25.22 -1.32
N GLU A 31 -9.89 -25.25 -2.61
CA GLU A 31 -11.19 -25.74 -3.09
C GLU A 31 -11.42 -27.23 -2.81
N ARG A 32 -10.36 -28.07 -2.82
CA ARG A 32 -10.44 -29.49 -2.45
C ARG A 32 -10.93 -29.71 -1.01
N PHE A 33 -10.72 -28.74 -0.11
CA PHE A 33 -11.19 -28.81 1.28
C PHE A 33 -12.65 -28.32 1.45
N LEU A 34 -13.30 -27.87 0.38
CA LEU A 34 -14.72 -27.50 0.32
C LEU A 34 -15.57 -28.49 -0.49
N GLU A 35 -14.94 -29.39 -1.25
CA GLU A 35 -15.61 -30.49 -1.91
C GLU A 35 -16.19 -31.46 -0.86
N PRO A 36 -17.52 -31.68 -0.81
CA PRO A 36 -18.10 -32.63 0.12
C PRO A 36 -17.67 -34.06 -0.24
N GLU A 37 -17.16 -34.81 0.74
CA GLU A 37 -16.81 -36.25 0.57
C GLU A 37 -18.00 -37.11 0.10
N VAL A 38 -19.23 -36.62 0.32
CA VAL A 38 -20.48 -37.25 -0.09
C VAL A 38 -21.34 -36.23 -0.85
N GLU A 39 -21.73 -36.58 -2.07
CA GLU A 39 -22.57 -35.74 -2.94
C GLU A 39 -23.88 -35.34 -2.23
N GLY A 40 -24.12 -34.03 -2.12
CA GLY A 40 -25.30 -33.46 -1.44
C GLY A 40 -25.17 -33.27 0.07
N ALA A 41 -24.01 -33.58 0.68
CA ALA A 41 -23.75 -33.19 2.07
C ALA A 41 -23.60 -31.66 2.22
N PRO A 42 -24.03 -31.07 3.35
CA PRO A 42 -23.91 -29.63 3.57
C PRO A 42 -22.45 -29.21 3.71
N VAL A 43 -22.06 -28.15 2.99
CA VAL A 43 -20.73 -27.53 3.08
C VAL A 43 -20.52 -26.97 4.49
N ASP A 44 -19.37 -27.25 5.10
CA ASP A 44 -19.02 -26.70 6.40
C ASP A 44 -18.72 -25.20 6.27
N THR A 45 -19.70 -24.39 6.66
CA THR A 45 -19.61 -22.91 6.65
C THR A 45 -18.54 -22.33 7.57
N VAL A 46 -18.13 -23.06 8.62
CA VAL A 46 -17.07 -22.64 9.54
C VAL A 46 -15.70 -22.90 8.91
N LEU A 47 -15.52 -24.07 8.29
CA LEU A 47 -14.34 -24.35 7.48
C LEU A 47 -14.25 -23.36 6.31
N GLN A 48 -15.35 -23.09 5.60
CA GLN A 48 -15.37 -22.10 4.53
C GLN A 48 -14.93 -20.71 5.02
N GLY A 49 -15.50 -20.19 6.11
CA GLY A 49 -15.08 -18.90 6.68
C GLY A 49 -13.62 -18.87 7.14
N PHE A 50 -13.10 -20.00 7.65
CA PHE A 50 -11.68 -20.15 8.01
C PHE A 50 -10.77 -20.14 6.77
N LEU A 51 -11.14 -20.86 5.71
CA LEU A 51 -10.40 -20.89 4.43
C LEU A 51 -10.45 -19.54 3.71
N GLU A 52 -11.58 -18.85 3.71
CA GLU A 52 -11.69 -17.46 3.21
C GLU A 52 -10.80 -16.50 4.03
N GLY A 53 -10.74 -16.66 5.36
CA GLY A 53 -9.79 -15.96 6.23
C GLY A 53 -8.31 -16.27 5.91
N LEU A 54 -8.00 -17.51 5.49
CA LEU A 54 -6.65 -17.92 5.06
C LEU A 54 -6.29 -17.44 3.65
N LYS A 55 -7.26 -17.31 2.73
CA LYS A 55 -7.05 -16.74 1.37
C LYS A 55 -6.55 -15.28 1.44
N GLY A 56 -6.97 -14.53 2.48
CA GLY A 56 -6.81 -13.08 2.50
C GLY A 56 -7.47 -12.45 1.25
N ASP A 57 -6.89 -11.36 0.78
CA ASP A 57 -7.23 -10.77 -0.52
C ASP A 57 -6.51 -11.46 -1.70
N GLY A 58 -5.90 -12.64 -1.51
CA GLY A 58 -5.11 -13.34 -2.53
C GLY A 58 -3.71 -12.77 -2.78
N ASN A 59 -3.40 -11.56 -2.28
CA ASN A 59 -2.11 -10.91 -2.48
C ASN A 59 -1.01 -11.45 -1.54
N PRO A 60 0.27 -11.43 -1.96
CA PRO A 60 1.42 -11.72 -1.10
C PRO A 60 1.39 -11.00 0.25
N ARG A 61 1.87 -11.68 1.29
CA ARG A 61 1.91 -11.17 2.67
C ARG A 61 2.85 -9.98 2.79
N SER A 62 2.53 -9.02 3.65
CA SER A 62 3.19 -7.72 3.75
C SER A 62 4.71 -7.72 4.05
N HIS A 63 5.27 -8.84 4.50
CA HIS A 63 6.69 -9.01 4.81
C HIS A 63 7.44 -9.90 3.80
N ILE A 64 6.74 -10.39 2.76
CA ILE A 64 7.33 -11.13 1.66
C ILE A 64 7.58 -10.11 0.55
N ASP A 65 8.81 -10.04 0.07
CA ASP A 65 9.17 -9.30 -1.14
C ASP A 65 8.71 -10.11 -2.35
N SER A 66 7.95 -9.50 -3.25
CA SER A 66 7.32 -10.17 -4.40
C SER A 66 7.40 -9.28 -5.64
N ASP A 67 7.26 -9.88 -6.82
CA ASP A 67 7.25 -9.12 -8.07
C ASP A 67 5.98 -8.26 -8.14
N ILE A 68 6.02 -7.17 -8.92
CA ILE A 68 4.85 -6.33 -9.14
C ILE A 68 3.70 -7.09 -9.82
N GLY A 69 4.02 -8.12 -10.61
CA GLY A 69 3.04 -9.03 -11.23
C GLY A 69 2.40 -10.04 -10.26
N ASP A 70 2.95 -10.25 -9.07
CA ASP A 70 2.36 -11.15 -8.05
C ASP A 70 1.19 -10.50 -7.29
N PHE A 71 0.97 -9.20 -7.49
CA PHE A 71 -0.09 -8.42 -6.83
C PHE A 71 -1.30 -8.20 -7.76
N ASP A 72 -2.50 -8.43 -7.23
CA ASP A 72 -3.79 -8.02 -7.78
C ASP A 72 -4.22 -6.70 -7.09
N PHE A 73 -3.89 -5.57 -7.71
CA PHE A 73 -4.22 -4.24 -7.16
C PHE A 73 -5.71 -3.87 -7.29
N GLU A 74 -6.47 -4.53 -8.16
CA GLU A 74 -7.92 -4.35 -8.26
C GLU A 74 -8.60 -4.93 -7.00
N ARG A 75 -8.21 -6.15 -6.61
CA ARG A 75 -8.70 -6.78 -5.37
C ARG A 75 -8.20 -6.08 -4.11
N MET A 76 -6.99 -5.51 -4.09
CA MET A 76 -6.58 -4.60 -3.02
C MET A 76 -7.53 -3.40 -2.89
N SER A 77 -7.98 -2.83 -4.01
CA SER A 77 -8.81 -1.63 -4.02
C SER A 77 -10.18 -1.81 -3.36
N GLN A 78 -10.70 -3.04 -3.45
CA GLN A 78 -12.01 -3.45 -2.96
C GLN A 78 -11.95 -3.87 -1.48
N GLY A 79 -10.91 -4.61 -1.07
CA GLY A 79 -10.83 -5.24 0.25
C GLY A 79 -9.91 -4.55 1.28
N ALA A 80 -8.88 -3.83 0.85
CA ALA A 80 -7.85 -3.30 1.75
C ALA A 80 -7.20 -1.99 1.27
N PRO A 81 -7.95 -0.85 1.29
CA PRO A 81 -7.34 0.48 1.19
C PRO A 81 -6.23 0.62 2.24
N GLY A 82 -5.14 1.34 1.93
CA GLY A 82 -4.05 1.50 2.89
C GLY A 82 -3.26 0.23 3.23
N ARG A 83 -3.50 -0.92 2.56
CA ARG A 83 -2.70 -2.16 2.71
C ARG A 83 -1.22 -1.87 2.57
N ILE A 84 -0.40 -2.43 3.46
CA ILE A 84 1.05 -2.46 3.32
C ILE A 84 1.46 -3.77 2.63
N PHE A 85 2.32 -3.67 1.63
CA PHE A 85 2.92 -4.79 0.90
C PHE A 85 4.41 -4.52 0.65
N THR A 86 5.19 -5.53 0.23
CA THR A 86 6.62 -5.38 -0.06
C THR A 86 6.90 -5.81 -1.49
N MET A 87 7.58 -4.96 -2.25
CA MET A 87 8.13 -5.23 -3.57
C MET A 87 9.43 -4.44 -3.73
N ALA A 88 10.33 -4.84 -4.63
CA ALA A 88 11.61 -4.15 -4.85
C ALA A 88 12.48 -4.01 -3.57
N GLY A 89 12.38 -4.98 -2.65
CA GLY A 89 13.03 -4.95 -1.33
C GLY A 89 12.47 -3.91 -0.37
N GLN A 90 11.31 -3.31 -0.68
CA GLN A 90 10.82 -2.09 -0.02
C GLN A 90 9.33 -2.18 0.31
N GLN A 91 8.92 -1.67 1.48
CA GLN A 91 7.51 -1.58 1.80
C GLN A 91 6.83 -0.43 1.06
N PHE A 92 5.65 -0.72 0.51
CA PHE A 92 4.72 0.21 -0.10
C PHE A 92 3.37 0.16 0.63
N ARG A 93 2.56 1.18 0.39
CA ARG A 93 1.18 1.31 0.84
C ARG A 93 0.28 1.57 -0.36
N TYR A 94 -0.79 0.80 -0.49
CA TYR A 94 -1.84 1.01 -1.47
C TYR A 94 -2.69 2.24 -1.12
N LEU A 95 -2.94 3.14 -2.08
CA LEU A 95 -3.68 4.38 -1.83
C LEU A 95 -5.06 4.38 -2.48
N GLU A 96 -5.16 4.42 -3.82
CA GLU A 96 -6.46 4.51 -4.51
C GLU A 96 -6.47 3.82 -5.88
N ASN A 97 -7.67 3.49 -6.34
CA ASN A 97 -7.95 3.07 -7.71
C ASN A 97 -8.41 4.31 -8.47
N GLN A 98 -7.68 4.69 -9.50
CA GLN A 98 -8.00 5.81 -10.39
C GLN A 98 -8.83 5.37 -11.62
N GLY A 99 -9.23 4.11 -11.68
CA GLY A 99 -9.96 3.50 -12.79
C GLY A 99 -9.05 3.07 -13.93
N ASN A 100 -9.61 2.30 -14.87
CA ASN A 100 -8.89 1.78 -16.05
C ASN A 100 -7.59 1.03 -15.69
N GLY A 101 -7.61 0.22 -14.62
CA GLY A 101 -6.44 -0.55 -14.17
C GLY A 101 -5.34 0.31 -13.53
N ASN A 102 -5.62 1.54 -13.09
CA ASN A 102 -4.60 2.44 -12.54
C ASN A 102 -4.69 2.53 -11.02
N HIS A 103 -3.60 2.14 -10.34
CA HIS A 103 -3.54 1.94 -8.91
C HIS A 103 -2.44 2.81 -8.30
N MET A 104 -2.82 3.85 -7.56
CA MET A 104 -1.84 4.71 -6.88
C MET A 104 -1.30 4.01 -5.63
N ILE A 105 0.02 4.03 -5.50
CA ILE A 105 0.77 3.48 -4.36
C ILE A 105 1.82 4.49 -3.88
N ILE A 106 2.31 4.34 -2.66
CA ILE A 106 3.37 5.17 -2.09
C ILE A 106 4.34 4.31 -1.28
N ARG A 107 5.64 4.66 -1.24
CA ARG A 107 6.56 4.02 -0.27
C ARG A 107 5.97 4.14 1.15
N ASN A 108 6.05 3.07 1.94
CA ASN A 108 5.56 3.11 3.31
C ASN A 108 6.45 3.99 4.22
N GLN A 109 7.74 4.10 3.89
CA GLN A 109 8.74 4.91 4.60
C GLN A 109 9.37 5.96 3.68
N THR A 110 9.99 7.00 4.24
CA THR A 110 10.75 7.98 3.44
C THR A 110 12.06 7.41 2.92
N ILE A 111 12.58 7.99 1.84
CA ILE A 111 14.00 7.88 1.49
C ILE A 111 14.84 8.41 2.66
N GLY A 112 16.01 7.80 2.89
CA GLY A 112 16.89 8.09 4.01
C GLY A 112 17.59 9.46 3.95
N ALA A 113 18.04 9.92 5.12
CA ALA A 113 18.64 11.22 5.40
C ALA A 113 17.72 12.46 5.20
N PRO A 114 17.98 13.57 5.91
CA PRO A 114 17.34 14.85 5.62
C PRO A 114 17.60 15.30 4.18
N ILE A 115 16.55 15.45 3.38
CA ILE A 115 16.69 15.99 2.02
C ILE A 115 16.26 17.45 2.04
N LEU A 116 17.20 18.34 1.73
CA LEU A 116 16.92 19.76 1.51
C LEU A 116 15.83 19.89 0.45
N GLY A 117 14.81 20.71 0.70
CA GLY A 117 13.60 20.81 -0.12
C GLY A 117 13.86 21.16 -1.60
N VAL A 118 15.03 21.70 -1.94
CA VAL A 118 15.44 21.96 -3.32
C VAL A 118 15.75 20.67 -4.12
N ASN A 119 16.20 19.60 -3.47
CA ASN A 119 16.68 18.38 -4.14
C ASN A 119 15.65 17.24 -4.19
N ARG A 120 14.40 17.47 -3.77
CA ARG A 120 13.38 16.41 -3.65
C ARG A 120 13.10 15.68 -4.95
N ASN A 121 12.98 16.40 -6.07
CA ASN A 121 12.68 15.79 -7.36
C ASN A 121 13.88 14.99 -7.86
N ALA A 122 15.11 15.44 -7.58
CA ALA A 122 16.31 14.67 -7.85
C ALA A 122 16.33 13.37 -7.03
N ALA A 123 16.02 13.42 -5.73
CA ALA A 123 15.96 12.24 -4.87
C ALA A 123 14.86 11.23 -5.26
N VAL A 124 13.68 11.71 -5.68
CA VAL A 124 12.61 10.84 -6.19
C VAL A 124 13.01 10.19 -7.53
N ASN A 125 13.65 10.95 -8.41
CA ASN A 125 14.14 10.42 -9.69
C ASN A 125 15.31 9.44 -9.50
N ASP A 126 16.23 9.71 -8.57
CA ASP A 126 17.36 8.85 -8.22
C ASP A 126 16.86 7.50 -7.68
N TRP A 127 15.97 7.53 -6.69
CA TRP A 127 15.29 6.35 -6.19
C TRP A 127 14.55 5.56 -7.27
N TYR A 128 13.78 6.25 -8.11
CA TYR A 128 13.03 5.58 -9.18
C TYR A 128 13.98 4.81 -10.11
N ASN A 129 15.08 5.44 -10.52
CA ASN A 129 15.99 4.88 -11.50
C ASN A 129 16.99 3.85 -10.93
N ASN A 130 17.35 3.95 -9.64
CA ASN A 130 18.47 3.23 -9.03
C ASN A 130 18.09 2.33 -7.84
N GLU A 131 16.93 2.52 -7.20
CA GLU A 131 16.44 1.70 -6.08
C GLU A 131 15.14 0.93 -6.39
N PHE A 132 14.22 1.52 -7.17
CA PHE A 132 12.95 0.86 -7.53
C PHE A 132 13.07 0.02 -8.80
N LEU A 133 13.55 0.62 -9.89
CA LEU A 133 13.71 -0.09 -11.15
C LEU A 133 14.92 -1.05 -11.10
N PRO A 134 14.78 -2.29 -11.61
CA PRO A 134 15.90 -3.20 -11.77
C PRO A 134 17.07 -2.61 -12.56
N SER A 135 18.28 -3.10 -12.27
CA SER A 135 19.50 -2.79 -13.02
C SER A 135 19.67 -3.66 -14.28
N ASP A 136 18.97 -4.79 -14.36
CA ASP A 136 18.86 -5.58 -15.59
C ASP A 136 17.98 -4.83 -16.62
N PRO A 137 18.45 -4.59 -17.86
CA PRO A 137 17.70 -3.80 -18.84
C PRO A 137 16.35 -4.38 -19.25
N VAL A 138 16.20 -5.71 -19.28
CA VAL A 138 14.97 -6.37 -19.73
C VAL A 138 13.91 -6.33 -18.62
N LEU A 139 14.31 -6.65 -17.39
CA LEU A 139 13.44 -6.51 -16.21
C LEU A 139 13.08 -5.04 -15.97
N ARG A 140 14.00 -4.11 -16.24
CA ARG A 140 13.73 -2.67 -16.17
C ARG A 140 12.62 -2.25 -17.13
N GLU A 141 12.71 -2.61 -18.41
CA GLU A 141 11.69 -2.26 -19.41
C GLU A 141 10.31 -2.83 -19.02
N GLN A 142 10.28 -4.07 -18.51
CA GLN A 142 9.05 -4.68 -17.99
C GLN A 142 8.48 -3.92 -16.79
N TRP A 143 9.32 -3.55 -15.82
CA TRP A 143 8.91 -2.81 -14.63
C TRP A 143 8.47 -1.37 -14.95
N GLU A 144 9.16 -0.69 -15.87
CA GLU A 144 8.73 0.62 -16.40
C GLU A 144 7.36 0.50 -17.11
N ALA A 145 7.08 -0.61 -17.81
CA ALA A 145 5.80 -0.83 -18.48
C ALA A 145 4.60 -0.91 -17.51
N TYR A 146 4.79 -1.38 -16.28
CA TYR A 146 3.79 -1.32 -15.21
C TYR A 146 3.59 0.09 -14.63
N VAL A 147 4.53 1.03 -14.80
CA VAL A 147 4.39 2.40 -14.24
C VAL A 147 3.61 3.29 -15.21
N ALA A 148 2.40 3.68 -14.84
CA ALA A 148 1.56 4.54 -15.67
C ALA A 148 2.19 5.94 -15.85
N PRO A 149 2.07 6.56 -17.04
CA PRO A 149 2.62 7.87 -17.29
C PRO A 149 1.85 8.97 -16.54
N VAL A 150 2.58 9.94 -16.00
CA VAL A 150 2.04 11.14 -15.32
C VAL A 150 2.61 12.41 -15.96
N ALA A 151 2.06 13.58 -15.61
CA ALA A 151 2.56 14.85 -16.15
C ALA A 151 4.08 15.04 -15.90
N SER A 152 4.81 15.42 -16.95
CA SER A 152 6.26 15.69 -16.91
C SER A 152 6.62 16.88 -16.00
N SER A 153 5.68 17.79 -15.81
CA SER A 153 5.76 18.93 -14.91
C SER A 153 4.43 19.14 -14.18
N PHE A 154 4.50 19.79 -13.02
CA PHE A 154 3.35 20.05 -12.16
C PHE A 154 3.20 21.56 -11.89
N PRO A 155 1.98 22.05 -11.62
CA PRO A 155 1.71 23.44 -11.25
C PRO A 155 2.62 23.96 -10.11
N ALA A 156 3.44 24.97 -10.41
CA ALA A 156 4.34 25.61 -9.46
C ALA A 156 3.68 26.83 -8.78
N THR A 157 2.57 26.61 -8.08
CA THR A 157 1.82 27.65 -7.35
C THR A 157 1.94 27.48 -5.84
N ASN A 158 1.85 28.58 -5.09
CA ASN A 158 1.88 28.52 -3.62
C ASN A 158 0.47 28.30 -3.07
N LEU A 159 0.34 27.48 -2.02
CA LEU A 159 -0.84 27.40 -1.17
C LEU A 159 -0.46 27.91 0.22
N SER A 160 -0.93 29.08 0.61
CA SER A 160 -0.58 29.69 1.89
C SER A 160 -0.99 28.82 3.09
N TRP A 161 -0.06 28.58 4.00
CA TRP A 161 -0.36 27.91 5.27
C TRP A 161 -1.37 28.69 6.12
N ALA A 162 -1.39 30.03 6.03
CA ALA A 162 -2.28 30.85 6.84
C ALA A 162 -3.74 30.80 6.35
N ASP A 163 -3.94 30.67 5.04
CA ASP A 163 -5.25 30.84 4.40
C ASP A 163 -6.05 29.52 4.27
N THR A 164 -5.59 28.45 4.93
CA THR A 164 -6.17 27.10 4.82
C THR A 164 -6.89 26.65 6.10
N ASP A 165 -8.16 26.29 5.98
CA ASP A 165 -8.96 25.74 7.07
C ASP A 165 -8.75 24.23 7.18
N ARG A 166 -8.29 23.77 8.35
CA ARG A 166 -7.93 22.37 8.61
C ARG A 166 -8.83 21.79 9.69
N ALA A 167 -9.67 20.82 9.32
CA ALA A 167 -10.50 20.07 10.25
C ALA A 167 -9.67 19.11 11.13
N LEU A 168 -10.25 18.61 12.23
CA LEU A 168 -9.58 17.72 13.19
C LEU A 168 -9.14 16.37 12.60
N ASN A 169 -9.79 15.88 11.54
CA ASN A 169 -9.34 14.71 10.78
C ASN A 169 -8.16 15.03 9.83
N GLY A 170 -7.76 16.30 9.75
CA GLY A 170 -6.76 16.81 8.84
C GLY A 170 -7.23 16.90 7.38
N VAL A 171 -8.52 17.04 7.10
CA VAL A 171 -9.00 17.51 5.79
C VAL A 171 -8.85 19.03 5.74
N ILE A 172 -8.30 19.56 4.65
CA ILE A 172 -8.37 20.99 4.31
C ILE A 172 -9.75 21.22 3.68
N THR A 173 -10.61 21.95 4.38
CA THR A 173 -12.02 22.11 4.03
C THR A 173 -12.23 23.11 2.92
N ASN A 174 -11.47 24.22 2.93
CA ASN A 174 -11.55 25.30 1.94
C ASN A 174 -10.56 25.15 0.76
N LEU A 175 -10.04 23.94 0.49
CA LEU A 175 -9.02 23.76 -0.55
C LEU A 175 -9.54 24.17 -1.95
N GLU A 176 -10.83 24.00 -2.21
CA GLU A 176 -11.50 24.35 -3.47
C GLU A 176 -11.47 25.84 -3.82
N ASP A 177 -11.31 26.73 -2.83
CA ASP A 177 -11.11 28.18 -3.04
C ASP A 177 -9.77 28.49 -3.73
N PHE A 178 -8.86 27.53 -3.76
CA PHE A 178 -7.54 27.63 -4.40
C PHE A 178 -7.50 26.74 -5.64
N PRO A 179 -8.04 27.18 -6.81
CA PRO A 179 -8.29 26.29 -7.93
C PRO A 179 -7.03 25.62 -8.51
N ILE A 180 -5.88 26.31 -8.51
CA ILE A 180 -4.62 25.72 -8.99
C ILE A 180 -4.06 24.71 -7.96
N PRO A 181 -3.91 25.03 -6.65
CA PRO A 181 -3.58 24.00 -5.64
C PRO A 181 -4.57 22.85 -5.52
N TYR A 182 -5.87 23.07 -5.78
CA TYR A 182 -6.93 22.06 -5.72
C TYR A 182 -6.91 21.12 -6.92
N GLY A 183 -6.75 21.68 -8.13
CA GLY A 183 -6.60 20.94 -9.38
C GLY A 183 -5.26 20.23 -9.52
N ASP A 184 -4.33 20.42 -8.58
CA ASP A 184 -3.00 19.82 -8.55
C ASP A 184 -3.00 18.32 -8.17
N ARG A 185 -3.99 17.56 -8.66
CA ARG A 185 -4.13 16.12 -8.46
C ARG A 185 -3.23 15.35 -9.42
N THR A 186 -2.51 14.36 -8.89
CA THR A 186 -1.70 13.47 -9.72
C THR A 186 -2.59 12.36 -10.29
N VAL A 187 -2.71 12.34 -11.60
CA VAL A 187 -3.49 11.37 -12.38
C VAL A 187 -2.68 10.88 -13.58
N VAL A 188 -3.11 9.78 -14.19
CA VAL A 188 -2.51 9.28 -15.43
C VAL A 188 -2.69 10.29 -16.58
N VAL A 189 -1.61 10.53 -17.32
CA VAL A 189 -1.55 11.38 -18.51
C VAL A 189 -0.94 10.55 -19.63
N PRO A 190 -1.69 10.14 -20.68
CA PRO A 190 -1.19 9.21 -21.70
C PRO A 190 0.11 9.66 -22.39
N GLU A 191 0.22 10.96 -22.72
CA GLU A 191 1.41 11.58 -23.32
C GLU A 191 2.44 12.05 -22.25
N GLY A 192 2.38 11.48 -21.06
CA GLY A 192 3.22 11.81 -19.91
C GLY A 192 4.51 11.00 -19.82
N GLU A 193 5.18 11.11 -18.68
CA GLU A 193 6.40 10.38 -18.34
C GLU A 193 6.08 9.24 -17.36
N ARG A 194 6.63 8.05 -17.61
CA ARG A 194 6.57 6.91 -16.66
C ARG A 194 7.60 7.15 -15.55
N ARG A 195 7.14 7.64 -14.39
CA ARG A 195 8.01 8.12 -13.32
C ARG A 195 7.37 8.10 -11.94
N ALA A 196 8.22 8.09 -10.92
CA ALA A 196 7.82 8.44 -9.56
C ALA A 196 7.56 9.95 -9.39
N PHE A 197 6.74 10.29 -8.40
CA PHE A 197 6.38 11.66 -8.04
C PHE A 197 6.28 11.84 -6.51
N ASN A 198 6.30 13.10 -6.05
CA ASN A 198 5.88 13.46 -4.70
C ASN A 198 4.38 13.77 -4.72
N LEU A 199 3.63 13.45 -3.66
CA LEU A 199 2.21 13.86 -3.57
C LEU A 199 2.09 15.39 -3.39
N SER A 200 1.02 15.97 -3.94
CA SER A 200 0.61 17.35 -3.65
C SER A 200 -0.23 17.45 -2.38
N VAL A 201 -0.55 18.68 -1.97
CA VAL A 201 -1.60 18.92 -0.96
C VAL A 201 -2.96 18.44 -1.45
N ALA A 202 -3.29 18.58 -2.74
CA ALA A 202 -4.54 18.06 -3.30
C ALA A 202 -4.64 16.54 -3.18
N ASP A 203 -3.55 15.81 -3.50
CA ASP A 203 -3.51 14.35 -3.41
C ASP A 203 -3.74 13.90 -1.96
N VAL A 204 -2.97 14.42 -1.01
CA VAL A 204 -3.10 14.04 0.40
C VAL A 204 -4.45 14.48 0.98
N ASN A 205 -4.99 15.64 0.58
CA ASN A 205 -6.30 16.10 1.04
C ASN A 205 -7.45 15.24 0.49
N HIS A 206 -7.39 14.83 -0.77
CA HIS A 206 -8.34 13.88 -1.35
C HIS A 206 -8.26 12.53 -0.65
N LEU A 207 -7.07 11.93 -0.57
CA LEU A 207 -6.87 10.61 0.05
C LEU A 207 -7.31 10.59 1.52
N THR A 208 -7.17 11.72 2.23
CA THR A 208 -7.76 11.89 3.57
C THR A 208 -9.30 11.96 3.51
N ARG A 209 -9.87 12.81 2.64
CA ARG A 209 -11.32 13.00 2.49
C ARG A 209 -12.05 11.72 2.05
N THR A 210 -11.41 10.87 1.25
CA THR A 210 -11.94 9.58 0.78
C THR A 210 -11.53 8.38 1.65
N GLY A 211 -10.98 8.60 2.84
CA GLY A 211 -10.64 7.54 3.81
C GLY A 211 -9.55 6.57 3.36
N ARG A 212 -8.73 6.91 2.36
CA ARG A 212 -7.59 6.09 1.91
C ARG A 212 -6.38 6.23 2.84
N PHE A 213 -6.34 7.32 3.60
CA PHE A 213 -5.66 7.37 4.89
C PHE A 213 -6.73 7.29 5.98
N PHE A 214 -6.90 6.13 6.62
CA PHE A 214 -7.97 5.91 7.61
C PHE A 214 -7.79 6.76 8.87
N GLY A 215 -6.55 6.98 9.30
CA GLY A 215 -6.20 7.92 10.35
C GLY A 215 -5.01 8.80 9.98
N MET A 216 -4.73 9.79 10.84
CA MET A 216 -3.53 10.63 10.67
C MET A 216 -2.27 9.79 10.52
N LEU A 217 -2.08 8.77 11.37
CA LEU A 217 -0.90 7.91 11.39
C LEU A 217 -0.62 7.19 10.06
N ASP A 218 -1.62 6.95 9.20
CA ASP A 218 -1.39 6.35 7.88
C ASP A 218 -0.69 7.30 6.90
N ARG A 219 -0.92 8.62 7.08
CA ARG A 219 -0.16 9.69 6.40
C ARG A 219 1.24 9.83 6.98
N GLY A 220 1.43 9.39 8.21
CA GLY A 220 2.72 9.35 8.90
C GLY A 220 3.73 8.43 8.22
N SER A 221 4.97 8.50 8.71
CA SER A 221 6.14 7.76 8.24
C SER A 221 7.20 7.80 9.34
N ASN A 222 8.29 7.03 9.21
CA ASN A 222 9.51 7.13 10.03
C ASN A 222 10.02 8.57 10.30
N THR A 223 9.82 9.51 9.37
CA THR A 223 10.07 10.93 9.58
C THR A 223 9.05 11.80 8.84
N ALA A 224 9.10 13.12 9.04
CA ALA A 224 8.32 14.06 8.25
C ALA A 224 8.72 14.00 6.77
N TRP A 225 7.77 14.18 5.85
CA TRP A 225 8.02 14.08 4.41
C TRP A 225 7.40 15.21 3.60
N TRP A 226 8.18 15.69 2.63
CA TRP A 226 7.81 16.82 1.78
C TRP A 226 6.68 16.47 0.80
N LEU A 227 5.81 17.45 0.57
CA LEU A 227 4.91 17.49 -0.57
C LEU A 227 5.51 18.36 -1.68
N ARG A 228 5.05 18.18 -2.93
CA ARG A 228 5.49 19.03 -4.04
C ARG A 228 4.91 20.45 -4.00
N THR A 229 3.78 20.67 -3.33
CA THR A 229 3.11 21.98 -3.20
C THR A 229 3.91 22.96 -2.30
N PRO A 230 4.38 24.11 -2.84
CA PRO A 230 4.91 25.21 -2.05
C PRO A 230 3.88 25.79 -1.06
N SER A 231 4.35 26.23 0.10
CA SER A 231 3.56 26.93 1.12
C SER A 231 3.59 28.44 0.93
N THR A 232 4.79 29.00 0.69
CA THR A 232 4.98 30.43 0.45
C THR A 232 6.02 30.65 -0.65
N ALA A 233 5.96 31.80 -1.32
CA ALA A 233 6.82 32.14 -2.45
C ALA A 233 8.34 32.06 -2.19
N VAL A 234 8.77 32.15 -0.93
CA VAL A 234 10.17 32.03 -0.55
C VAL A 234 10.38 30.74 0.25
N LEU A 235 10.88 29.71 -0.44
CA LEU A 235 11.55 28.55 0.15
C LEU A 235 10.78 27.83 1.27
N SER A 236 9.45 27.83 1.30
CA SER A 236 8.68 27.03 2.28
C SER A 236 7.74 26.08 1.57
N PHE A 237 7.62 24.85 2.07
CA PHE A 237 6.84 23.78 1.45
C PHE A 237 5.94 23.10 2.46
N TRP A 238 4.80 22.63 1.96
CA TRP A 238 3.97 21.72 2.72
C TRP A 238 4.71 20.40 2.94
N ASN A 239 4.55 19.85 4.13
CA ASN A 239 5.01 18.53 4.49
C ASN A 239 4.01 17.89 5.44
N VAL A 240 4.14 16.57 5.58
CA VAL A 240 3.38 15.78 6.54
C VAL A 240 4.37 15.32 7.61
N ALA A 241 4.07 15.61 8.88
CA ALA A 241 4.90 15.19 10.01
C ALA A 241 4.98 13.65 10.12
N ALA A 242 5.95 13.14 10.89
CA ALA A 242 6.05 11.70 11.18
C ALA A 242 4.75 11.11 11.75
N ILE A 243 4.01 11.89 12.56
CA ILE A 243 2.70 11.54 13.12
C ILE A 243 1.51 11.78 12.17
N GLY A 244 1.77 12.23 10.94
CA GLY A 244 0.75 12.38 9.91
C GLY A 244 -0.12 13.65 9.98
N THR A 245 0.32 14.67 10.71
CA THR A 245 -0.28 16.02 10.69
C THR A 245 0.33 16.88 9.59
N TRP A 246 -0.43 17.84 9.05
CA TRP A 246 0.13 18.86 8.16
C TRP A 246 1.15 19.73 8.88
N VAL A 247 2.19 20.16 8.16
CA VAL A 247 3.17 21.17 8.60
C VAL A 247 3.59 22.01 7.38
N SER A 248 3.99 23.25 7.61
CA SER A 248 4.73 24.07 6.63
C SER A 248 6.13 24.34 7.18
N SER A 249 7.16 23.99 6.40
CA SER A 249 8.57 24.11 6.83
C SER A 249 9.42 24.80 5.77
N PRO A 250 10.45 25.56 6.17
CA PRO A 250 11.41 26.14 5.24
C PRO A 250 12.25 25.04 4.59
N SER A 251 12.73 25.24 3.36
CA SER A 251 13.38 24.21 2.52
C SER A 251 14.77 23.80 3.01
N ASN A 252 15.33 24.56 3.94
CA ASN A 252 16.54 24.22 4.68
C ASN A 252 16.25 23.55 6.04
N GLY A 253 14.98 23.25 6.33
CA GLY A 253 14.56 22.51 7.52
C GLY A 253 15.15 21.10 7.50
N GLY A 254 16.08 20.85 8.41
CA GLY A 254 16.63 19.52 8.64
C GLY A 254 15.56 18.53 9.11
N SER A 255 15.82 17.25 8.85
CA SER A 255 14.98 16.10 9.23
C SER A 255 13.66 15.90 8.47
N ILE A 256 13.51 16.44 7.25
CA ILE A 256 12.38 16.13 6.36
C ILE A 256 12.87 15.34 5.15
N GLY A 257 12.26 14.18 4.91
CA GLY A 257 12.56 13.28 3.79
C GLY A 257 11.62 13.47 2.60
N VAL A 258 11.72 12.57 1.61
CA VAL A 258 10.73 12.44 0.52
C VAL A 258 10.09 11.06 0.57
N ARG A 259 8.85 10.98 0.08
CA ARG A 259 8.06 9.75 0.10
C ARG A 259 7.50 9.50 -1.31
N PRO A 260 8.27 8.83 -2.20
CA PRO A 260 7.87 8.60 -3.58
C PRO A 260 6.55 7.85 -3.70
N ALA A 261 5.71 8.32 -4.62
CA ALA A 261 4.50 7.67 -5.09
C ALA A 261 4.63 7.26 -6.56
N LEU A 262 3.86 6.25 -6.94
CA LEU A 262 3.75 5.69 -8.28
C LEU A 262 2.26 5.48 -8.60
N ILE A 263 1.92 5.43 -9.88
CA ILE A 263 0.68 4.82 -10.34
C ILE A 263 1.09 3.56 -11.10
N ILE A 264 0.57 2.42 -10.67
CA ILE A 264 0.80 1.12 -11.32
C ILE A 264 -0.39 0.82 -12.24
N HIS A 265 -0.11 0.31 -13.42
CA HIS A 265 -1.10 -0.12 -14.41
C HIS A 265 -1.12 -1.65 -14.50
N GLN A 266 -2.30 -2.26 -14.35
CA GLN A 266 -2.56 -3.69 -14.50
C GLN A 266 -3.87 -3.93 -15.26
#